data_AF-A0A4Q2LWP7-F1
#
_entry.id   AF-A0A4Q2LWP7-F1
#
_cell.length_a   1.000
_cell.length_b   1.000
_cell.length_c   1.000
_cell.angle_alpha   90.00
_cell.angle_beta   90.00
_cell.angle_gamma   90.00
#
_symmetry.space_group_name_H-M   'P 1'
#
loop_
_entity.id
_entity.type
_entity.pdbx_description
1 polymer ?
#
loop_
_entity_poly.entity_id
_entity_poly.type
_entity_poly.pdbx_seq_one_letter_code
_entity_poly.pdbx_strand_id
1 'polypeptide(L)'
;MQDDYAVAPFPKTLTQIQTIVDVTINLNTINNYFGYGYGAEPDKRVFDLAGINGVTDLNIVDIIAHLQTEYGGGLGGGPGGGPGGGLGGSLTPMSTKQEIQEVIDNYLNSL
;
A
#
# COMPACT_ATOMS: atom_id res chain seq x y z
N MET A 1 -34.12 35.53 0.08
CA MET A 1 -32.73 35.09 0.35
C MET A 1 -32.84 33.63 0.71
N GLN A 2 -32.42 32.75 -0.19
CA GLN A 2 -32.40 31.31 0.09
C GLN A 2 -31.13 31.07 0.89
N ASP A 3 -31.26 30.69 2.15
CA ASP A 3 -30.13 30.28 2.96
C ASP A 3 -29.64 28.94 2.41
N ASP A 4 -28.53 28.97 1.67
CA ASP A 4 -27.73 27.80 1.31
C ASP A 4 -27.14 27.22 2.61
N TYR A 5 -27.97 26.55 3.40
CA TYR A 5 -27.48 25.72 4.49
C TYR A 5 -26.72 24.54 3.87
N ALA A 6 -25.39 24.65 3.86
CA ALA A 6 -24.50 23.54 3.58
C ALA A 6 -24.91 22.37 4.48
N VAL A 7 -25.51 21.33 3.90
CA VAL A 7 -25.91 20.13 4.62
C VAL A 7 -24.66 19.52 5.23
N ALA A 8 -24.59 19.48 6.57
CA ALA A 8 -23.49 18.83 7.25
C ALA A 8 -23.40 17.37 6.78
N PRO A 9 -22.20 16.84 6.48
CA PRO A 9 -22.06 15.47 6.00
C PRO A 9 -22.66 14.50 7.02
N PHE A 10 -23.43 13.51 6.55
CA PHE A 10 -24.01 12.50 7.41
C PHE A 10 -22.91 11.75 8.19
N PRO A 11 -23.14 11.44 9.49
CA PRO A 11 -22.21 10.62 10.26
C PRO A 11 -21.98 9.26 9.59
N LYS A 12 -20.72 8.79 9.60
CA LYS A 12 -20.39 7.44 9.13
C LYS A 12 -21.02 6.38 10.02
N THR A 13 -21.49 5.29 9.44
CA THR A 13 -21.96 4.11 10.18
C THR A 13 -20.78 3.37 10.82
N LEU A 14 -21.04 2.54 11.83
CA LEU A 14 -20.00 1.69 12.46
C LEU A 14 -19.30 0.80 11.42
N THR A 15 -20.04 0.23 10.47
CA THR A 15 -19.47 -0.57 9.38
C THR A 15 -18.53 0.25 8.51
N GLN A 16 -18.91 1.48 8.15
CA GLN A 16 -18.05 2.37 7.36
C GLN A 16 -16.78 2.75 8.12
N ILE A 17 -16.88 2.98 9.43
CA ILE A 17 -15.72 3.26 10.28
C ILE A 17 -14.80 2.04 10.32
N GLN A 18 -15.36 0.84 10.54
CA GLN A 18 -14.58 -0.40 10.57
C GLN A 18 -13.84 -0.64 9.25
N THR A 19 -14.50 -0.43 8.10
CA THR A 19 -13.85 -0.54 6.80
C THR A 19 -12.67 0.44 6.66
N ILE A 20 -12.80 1.68 7.14
CA ILE A 20 -11.70 2.66 7.08
C ILE A 20 -10.54 2.22 7.98
N VAL A 21 -10.84 1.73 9.18
CA VAL A 21 -9.83 1.23 10.12
C VAL A 21 -9.10 0.02 9.52
N ASP A 22 -9.83 -0.94 8.96
CA ASP A 22 -9.25 -2.13 8.33
C ASP A 22 -8.33 -1.75 7.16
N VAL A 23 -8.78 -0.85 6.28
CA VAL A 23 -7.95 -0.34 5.18
C VAL A 23 -6.67 0.31 5.71
N THR A 24 -6.77 1.14 6.75
CA THR A 24 -5.63 1.87 7.31
C THR A 24 -4.61 0.92 7.95
N ILE A 25 -5.07 -0.06 8.72
CA ILE A 25 -4.21 -1.06 9.36
C ILE A 25 -3.45 -1.86 8.30
N ASN A 26 -4.15 -2.35 7.27
CA ASN A 26 -3.53 -3.22 6.27
C ASN A 26 -2.62 -2.45 5.31
N LEU A 27 -2.94 -1.20 4.98
CA LEU A 27 -2.04 -0.32 4.24
C LEU A 27 -0.74 -0.06 5.03
N ASN A 28 -0.84 0.15 6.36
CA ASN A 28 0.33 0.28 7.21
C ASN A 28 1.17 -1.01 7.24
N THR A 29 0.55 -2.19 7.26
CA THR A 29 1.27 -3.46 7.17
C THR A 29 2.12 -3.54 5.90
N ILE A 30 1.54 -3.18 4.74
CA ILE A 30 2.23 -3.17 3.45
C ILE A 30 3.42 -2.19 3.49
N ASN A 31 3.17 -0.95 3.91
CA ASN A 31 4.20 0.08 4.00
C ASN A 31 5.33 -0.26 4.99
N ASN A 32 4.99 -0.89 6.13
CA ASN A 32 5.97 -1.37 7.11
C ASN A 32 6.90 -2.43 6.52
N TYR A 33 6.31 -3.42 5.83
CA TYR A 33 7.09 -4.50 5.23
C TYR A 33 8.03 -3.97 4.14
N PHE A 34 7.51 -3.26 3.14
CA PHE A 34 8.31 -2.87 1.97
C PHE A 34 9.13 -1.60 2.20
N GLY A 35 8.56 -0.58 2.83
CA GLY A 35 9.22 0.72 2.98
C GLY A 35 10.14 0.81 4.20
N TYR A 36 9.78 0.18 5.31
CA TYR A 36 10.58 0.24 6.54
C TYR A 36 11.36 -1.03 6.84
N GLY A 37 11.13 -2.12 6.11
CA GLY A 37 11.86 -3.38 6.26
C GLY A 37 11.54 -4.14 7.56
N TYR A 38 10.35 -3.94 8.15
CA TYR A 38 9.93 -4.67 9.35
C TYR A 38 8.46 -5.11 9.27
N GLY A 39 8.09 -6.09 10.09
CA GLY A 39 6.76 -6.69 10.09
C GLY A 39 6.73 -8.00 9.29
N ALA A 40 5.53 -8.55 9.13
CA ALA A 40 5.31 -9.77 8.37
C ALA A 40 5.10 -9.43 6.88
N GLU A 41 5.54 -10.33 6.01
CA GLU A 41 5.21 -10.26 4.59
C GLU A 41 3.69 -10.26 4.40
N PRO A 42 3.12 -9.30 3.64
CA PRO A 42 1.68 -9.21 3.45
C PRO A 42 1.18 -10.37 2.58
N ASP A 43 0.15 -11.06 3.06
CA ASP A 43 -0.57 -12.07 2.29
C ASP A 43 -1.70 -11.44 1.46
N LYS A 44 -2.41 -12.27 0.68
CA LYS A 44 -3.51 -11.81 -0.18
C LYS A 44 -4.58 -11.07 0.62
N ARG A 45 -4.88 -11.55 1.83
CA ARG A 45 -5.91 -10.98 2.69
C ARG A 45 -5.52 -9.57 3.13
N VAL A 46 -4.25 -9.29 3.38
CA VAL A 46 -3.77 -7.94 3.68
C VAL A 46 -4.07 -6.99 2.51
N PHE A 47 -3.77 -7.38 1.26
CA PHE A 47 -4.09 -6.56 0.08
C PHE A 47 -5.60 -6.37 -0.10
N ASP A 48 -6.40 -7.43 0.04
CA ASP A 48 -7.86 -7.36 -0.05
C ASP A 48 -8.44 -6.38 1.00
N LEU A 49 -7.97 -6.45 2.24
CA LEU A 49 -8.44 -5.58 3.33
C LEU A 49 -7.93 -4.14 3.19
N ALA A 50 -6.76 -3.92 2.59
CA ALA A 50 -6.31 -2.60 2.14
C ALA A 50 -7.15 -2.08 0.95
N GLY A 51 -8.02 -2.92 0.38
CA GLY A 51 -8.84 -2.63 -0.78
C GLY A 51 -8.01 -2.50 -2.06
N ILE A 52 -6.84 -3.14 -2.11
CA ILE A 52 -5.98 -3.23 -3.28
C ILE A 52 -6.43 -4.45 -4.08
N ASN A 53 -6.79 -4.22 -5.34
CA ASN A 53 -7.33 -5.23 -6.25
C ASN A 53 -6.23 -5.82 -7.14
N GLY A 54 -6.55 -6.93 -7.82
CA GLY A 54 -5.64 -7.58 -8.77
C GLY A 54 -4.66 -8.57 -8.15
N VAL A 55 -4.54 -8.59 -6.81
CA VAL A 55 -3.74 -9.57 -6.07
C VAL A 55 -4.54 -10.87 -5.90
N THR A 56 -3.95 -11.96 -6.34
CA THR A 56 -4.51 -13.33 -6.31
C THR A 56 -3.48 -14.29 -5.74
N ASP A 57 -3.92 -15.47 -5.31
CA ASP A 57 -2.98 -16.50 -4.83
C ASP A 57 -1.98 -16.94 -5.92
N LEU A 58 -2.29 -16.71 -7.20
CA LEU A 58 -1.44 -17.08 -8.33
C LEU A 58 -0.33 -16.07 -8.62
N ASN A 59 -0.56 -14.77 -8.37
CA ASN A 59 0.36 -13.70 -8.74
C ASN A 59 0.96 -12.95 -7.53
N ILE A 60 0.57 -13.31 -6.30
CA ILE A 60 1.01 -12.60 -5.10
C ILE A 60 2.53 -12.62 -4.93
N VAL A 61 3.19 -13.74 -5.23
CA VAL A 61 4.65 -13.85 -5.13
C VAL A 61 5.34 -12.85 -6.06
N ASP A 62 4.85 -12.75 -7.29
CA ASP A 62 5.39 -11.83 -8.30
C ASP A 62 5.10 -10.37 -7.94
N ILE A 63 3.90 -10.08 -7.43
CA ILE A 63 3.53 -8.74 -6.95
C ILE A 63 4.40 -8.32 -5.77
N ILE A 64 4.66 -9.20 -4.81
CA ILE A 64 5.54 -8.92 -3.67
C ILE A 64 6.95 -8.59 -4.18
N ALA A 65 7.50 -9.40 -5.09
CA ALA A 65 8.81 -9.15 -5.68
C ALA A 65 8.87 -7.81 -6.42
N HIS A 66 7.82 -7.48 -7.17
CA HIS A 66 7.73 -6.19 -7.87
C HIS A 66 7.64 -5.01 -6.89
N LEU A 67 6.81 -5.10 -5.84
CA LEU A 67 6.71 -4.05 -4.82
C LEU A 67 8.02 -3.85 -4.06
N GLN A 68 8.82 -4.91 -3.83
CA GLN A 68 10.17 -4.76 -3.26
C GLN A 68 11.08 -3.91 -4.14
N THR A 69 10.96 -4.00 -5.47
CA THR A 69 11.72 -3.13 -6.37
C THR A 69 11.20 -1.69 -6.37
N GLU A 70 9.89 -1.51 -6.23
CA GLU A 70 9.21 -0.21 -6.35
C GLU A 70 9.24 0.61 -5.06
N TYR A 71 9.33 0.01 -3.87
CA TYR A 71 9.53 0.74 -2.61
C TYR A 71 10.96 1.24 -2.39
N GLY A 72 11.84 0.97 -3.34
CA GLY A 72 13.24 1.35 -3.32
C GLY A 72 14.11 0.14 -3.63
N GLY A 73 14.62 0.08 -4.87
CA GLY A 73 15.72 -0.80 -5.23
C GLY A 73 16.91 -0.58 -4.28
N GLY A 74 17.01 -1.42 -3.26
CA GLY A 74 18.06 -1.33 -2.26
C GLY A 74 17.76 -2.14 -1.00
N LEU A 75 18.08 -3.43 -1.02
CA LEU A 75 18.45 -4.13 0.20
C LEU A 75 19.70 -3.45 0.80
N GLY A 76 19.46 -2.52 1.70
CA GLY A 76 20.43 -2.06 2.70
C GLY A 76 20.19 -2.66 4.09
N GLY A 77 19.25 -3.60 4.23
CA GLY A 77 18.90 -4.29 5.47
C GLY A 77 19.78 -5.49 5.84
N GLY A 78 21.02 -5.55 5.32
CA GLY A 78 22.08 -6.37 5.90
C GLY A 78 22.95 -5.51 6.83
N PRO A 79 23.59 -6.06 7.88
CA PRO A 79 24.43 -5.28 8.79
C PRO A 79 25.71 -4.85 8.05
N GLY A 80 25.66 -3.74 7.32
CA GLY A 80 26.77 -3.22 6.51
C GLY A 80 26.44 -2.16 5.47
N GLY A 81 25.19 -1.75 5.28
CA GLY A 81 24.82 -0.72 4.29
C GLY A 81 25.23 0.69 4.72
N GLY A 82 26.27 1.24 4.09
CA GLY A 82 26.73 2.62 4.27
C GLY A 82 25.78 3.67 3.67
N PRO A 83 26.00 4.97 3.94
CA PRO A 83 25.07 6.03 3.56
C PRO A 83 25.27 6.42 2.10
N GLY A 84 24.35 6.02 1.22
CA GLY A 84 24.20 6.63 -0.11
C GLY A 84 23.79 5.69 -1.24
N GLY A 85 22.66 6.00 -1.88
CA GLY A 85 22.50 5.88 -3.34
C GLY A 85 21.66 4.72 -3.86
N GLY A 86 20.38 4.99 -4.13
CA GLY A 86 19.47 4.12 -4.88
C GLY A 86 18.06 4.69 -5.01
N LEU A 87 17.91 5.88 -5.59
CA LEU A 87 16.61 6.48 -5.93
C LEU A 87 16.09 5.78 -7.19
N GLY A 88 15.23 4.77 -7.08
CA GLY A 88 14.77 4.04 -8.26
C GLY A 88 13.35 3.49 -8.22
N GLY A 89 12.74 3.40 -7.04
CA GLY A 89 11.36 2.94 -6.90
C GLY A 89 10.37 4.10 -6.89
N SER A 90 9.15 3.91 -7.43
CA SER A 90 8.10 4.93 -7.41
C SER A 90 7.35 5.04 -6.07
N LEU A 91 7.57 4.10 -5.15
CA LEU A 91 6.91 4.03 -3.84
C LEU A 91 7.85 4.40 -2.71
N THR A 92 7.25 4.86 -1.61
CA THR A 92 7.94 5.28 -0.39
C THR A 92 7.26 4.65 0.82
N PRO A 93 7.88 4.66 2.01
CA PRO A 93 7.30 4.05 3.21
C PRO A 93 5.96 4.65 3.68
N MET A 94 5.49 5.74 3.09
CA MET A 94 4.17 6.32 3.36
C MET A 94 3.30 6.38 2.10
N SER A 95 3.59 5.55 1.10
CA SER A 95 2.79 5.48 -0.12
C SER A 95 1.35 5.17 0.19
N THR A 96 0.48 5.89 -0.51
CA THR A 96 -0.96 5.80 -0.41
C THR A 96 -1.45 4.52 -1.08
N LYS A 97 -2.67 4.11 -0.71
CA LYS A 97 -3.38 3.02 -1.39
C LYS A 97 -3.38 3.18 -2.92
N GLN A 98 -3.61 4.40 -3.41
CA GLN A 98 -3.71 4.66 -4.84
C GLN A 98 -2.37 4.46 -5.55
N GLU A 99 -1.27 4.98 -5.00
CA GLU A 99 0.06 4.79 -5.59
C GLU A 99 0.45 3.31 -5.66
N ILE A 100 0.15 2.54 -4.61
CA ILE A 100 0.41 1.09 -4.60
C ILE A 100 -0.47 0.37 -5.62
N GLN A 101 -1.75 0.73 -5.73
CA GLN A 101 -2.66 0.17 -6.72
C GLN A 101 -2.17 0.45 -8.15
N GLU A 102 -1.75 1.69 -8.43
CA GLU A 102 -1.25 2.08 -9.76
C GLU A 102 -0.01 1.28 -10.15
N VAL A 103 0.92 1.06 -9.21
CA VAL A 103 2.10 0.21 -9.44
C VAL A 103 1.70 -1.22 -9.76
N ILE A 104 0.79 -1.81 -8.98
CA ILE A 104 0.30 -3.17 -9.23
C ILE A 104 -0.42 -3.26 -10.58
N ASP A 105 -1.29 -2.30 -10.89
CA ASP A 105 -2.03 -2.27 -12.15
C ASP A 105 -1.06 -2.15 -13.34
N ASN A 106 -0.05 -1.28 -13.24
CA ASN A 106 0.97 -1.13 -14.28
C ASN A 106 1.75 -2.42 -14.49
N TYR A 107 2.13 -3.10 -13.42
CA TYR A 107 2.79 -4.41 -13.50
C TYR A 107 1.91 -5.44 -14.20
N LEU A 108 0.68 -5.61 -13.74
CA LEU A 108 -0.25 -6.60 -14.30
C LEU A 108 -0.60 -6.32 -15.77
N ASN A 109 -0.68 -5.05 -16.16
CA ASN A 109 -0.92 -4.64 -17.55
C ASN A 109 0.30 -4.83 -18.46
N SER A 110 1.48 -5.08 -17.89
CA SER A 110 2.73 -5.30 -18.64
C SER A 110 3.06 -6.78 -18.92
N LEU A 111 2.30 -7.70 -18.31
CA LEU A 111 2.40 -9.15 -18.49
C LEU A 111 1.74 -9.60 -19.80
#